data_AF-A0A3B0VBF8-F1
#
_entry.id   AF-A0A3B0VBF8-F1
#
_cell.length_a   1.000
_cell.length_b   1.000
_cell.length_c   1.000
_cell.angle_alpha   90.00
_cell.angle_beta   90.00
_cell.angle_gamma   90.00
#
_symmetry.space_group_name_H-M   'P 1'
#
loop_
_entity.id
_entity.type
_entity.pdbx_description
1 polymer ?
#
loop_
_entity_poly.entity_id
_entity_poly.type
_entity_poly.pdbx_seq_one_letter_code
_entity_poly.pdbx_strand_id
1 'polypeptide(L)' 'MNQTYGYIFNQWLPNSGYKLRAAPCFDLYLNKDPRRTKPENLKTEVHIPLI' A
#
# COMPACT_ATOMS: atom_id res chain seq x y z
N MET A 1 -9.28 -4.07 9.90
CA MET A 1 -8.20 -3.16 9.48
C MET A 1 -7.20 -3.97 8.65
N ASN A 2 -6.78 -3.51 7.47
CA ASN A 2 -5.74 -4.19 6.68
C ASN A 2 -4.39 -4.09 7.45
N GLN A 3 -3.78 -5.24 7.78
CA GLN A 3 -2.56 -5.31 8.59
C GLN A 3 -1.39 -4.54 7.94
N THR A 4 -1.31 -4.54 6.61
CA THR A 4 -0.29 -3.84 5.84
C THR A 4 -0.37 -2.33 6.05
N TYR A 5 -1.58 -1.77 5.92
CA TYR A 5 -1.81 -0.34 6.14
C TYR A 5 -1.61 0.07 7.59
N GLY A 6 -1.99 -0.78 8.54
CA GLY A 6 -1.70 -0.57 9.96
C GLY A 6 -0.21 -0.48 10.23
N TYR A 7 0.60 -1.37 9.66
CA TYR A 7 2.06 -1.31 9.77
C TYR A 7 2.63 -0.04 9.11
N ILE A 8 2.21 0.25 7.88
CA ILE A 8 2.67 1.42 7.12
C ILE A 8 2.45 2.72 7.91
N PHE A 9 1.24 2.96 8.41
CA PHE A 9 0.91 4.25 9.02
C PHE A 9 1.27 4.36 10.50
N ASN A 10 1.28 3.24 11.24
CA ASN A 10 1.54 3.29 12.69
C ASN A 10 2.99 2.93 13.06
N GLN A 11 3.71 2.22 12.21
CA GLN A 11 5.07 1.74 12.51
C GLN A 11 6.09 2.33 11.53
N TRP A 12 5.91 2.13 10.23
CA TRP A 12 6.89 2.56 9.24
C TRP A 12 6.92 4.08 9.07
N LEU A 13 5.79 4.71 8.75
CA LEU A 13 5.72 6.14 8.42
C LEU A 13 6.27 7.05 9.53
N PRO A 14 5.89 6.90 10.81
CA PRO A 14 6.43 7.74 11.89
C PRO A 14 7.94 7.62 12.07
N ASN A 15 8.52 6.45 11.76
CA ASN A 15 9.95 6.18 11.88
C ASN A 15 10.73 6.44 10.58
N SER A 16 10.04 6.68 9.46
CA SER A 16 10.64 6.81 8.13
C SER A 16 11.24 8.19 7.84
N GLY A 17 10.87 9.20 8.63
CA GLY A 17 11.26 10.60 8.39
C GLY A 17 10.44 11.31 7.30
N TYR A 18 9.59 10.59 6.56
CA TYR A 18 8.69 11.17 5.56
C TYR A 18 7.40 11.71 6.18
N LYS A 19 6.77 12.68 5.50
CA LYS A 19 5.43 13.18 5.85
C LYS A 19 4.44 12.89 4.75
N LEU A 20 3.16 12.74 5.09
CA LEU A 20 2.11 12.62 4.09
C LEU A 20 1.82 13.97 3.43
N ARG A 21 1.65 13.98 2.10
CA ARG A 21 1.04 15.12 1.38
C ARG A 21 -0.48 14.95 1.29
N ALA A 22 -1.16 16.06 1.03
CA ALA A 22 -2.59 16.10 0.76
C ALA A 22 -2.93 15.51 -0.62
N ALA A 23 -2.75 14.19 -0.77
CA ALA A 23 -3.16 13.42 -1.93
C ALA A 23 -3.67 12.05 -1.47
N PRO A 24 -4.53 11.37 -2.25
CA PRO A 24 -5.03 10.05 -1.90
C PRO A 24 -3.95 8.98 -2.06
N CYS A 25 -3.99 7.96 -1.19
CA CYS A 25 -3.29 6.70 -1.42
C CYS A 25 -4.09 5.85 -2.43
N PHE A 26 -3.40 5.03 -3.20
CA PHE A 26 -4.06 4.09 -4.10
C PHE A 26 -3.27 2.79 -4.23
N ASP A 27 -4.01 1.73 -4.58
CA ASP A 27 -3.49 0.39 -4.78
C ASP A 27 -3.47 0.07 -6.27
N LEU A 28 -2.32 -0.39 -6.78
CA LEU A 28 -2.17 -0.84 -8.15
C LEU A 28 -2.01 -2.37 -8.17
N TYR A 29 -2.97 -3.07 -8.78
CA TYR A 29 -2.85 -4.51 -9.00
C TYR A 29 -1.85 -4.78 -10.13
N LEU A 30 -0.78 -5.49 -9.81
CA LEU A 30 0.26 -5.85 -10.78
C LEU A 30 -0.08 -7.10 -11.59
N ASN A 31 -1.14 -7.82 -11.22
CA ASN A 31 -1.51 -9.06 -11.88
C ASN A 31 -2.30 -8.77 -13.16
N LYS A 32 -1.93 -9.43 -14.26
CA LYS A 32 -2.59 -9.28 -15.57
C LYS A 32 -4.09 -9.59 -15.53
N ASP A 33 -4.50 -10.57 -14.71
CA ASP A 33 -5.91 -10.89 -14.46
C ASP A 33 -6.13 -11.13 -12.95
N PRO A 34 -6.39 -10.07 -12.18
CA PRO A 34 -6.52 -10.16 -10.72
C PRO A 34 -7.75 -10.95 -10.27
N ARG A 35 -8.70 -11.24 -11.17
CA ARG A 35 -9.89 -12.05 -10.87
C ARG A 35 -9.61 -13.55 -10.97
N ARG A 36 -8.58 -13.93 -11.73
CA ARG A 36 -8.16 -15.33 -11.94
C ARG A 36 -6.89 -15.71 -11.20
N THR A 37 -6.13 -14.74 -10.67
CA THR A 37 -4.96 -14.98 -9.83
C THR A 37 -5.38 -15.40 -8.42
N LYS A 38 -4.80 -16.49 -7.91
CA LYS A 38 -5.03 -16.93 -6.52
C LYS A 38 -4.60 -15.83 -5.53
N PRO A 39 -5.30 -15.66 -4.38
CA PRO A 39 -4.97 -14.63 -3.40
C PRO A 39 -3.51 -14.61 -2.95
N GLU A 40 -2.88 -15.78 -2.77
CA GLU A 40 -1.47 -15.92 -2.40
C GLU A 40 -0.47 -15.36 -3.43
N ASN A 41 -0.88 -15.27 -4.70
CA ASN A 41 -0.07 -14.75 -5.80
C ASN A 41 -0.49 -13.33 -6.19
N LEU A 42 -1.51 -12.75 -5.56
CA LEU A 42 -1.94 -11.40 -5.86
C LEU A 42 -0.89 -10.41 -5.38
N LYS A 43 -0.19 -9.80 -6.33
CA LYS A 43 0.71 -8.68 -6.08
C LYS A 43 -0.02 -7.34 -6.28
N THR A 44 0.16 -6.45 -5.30
CA THR A 44 -0.38 -5.09 -5.31
C THR A 44 0.70 -4.13 -4.85
N GLU A 45 0.88 -3.03 -5.57
CA GLU A 45 1.71 -1.90 -5.13
C GLU A 45 0.83 -0.90 -4.38
N VAL A 46 1.30 -0.49 -3.20
CA VAL A 46 0.62 0.51 -2.38
C VAL A 46 1.36 1.83 -2.57
N HIS A 47 0.72 2.79 -3.24
CA HIS A 47 1.27 4.12 -3.43
C HIS A 47 0.85 5.05 -2.30
N ILE A 48 1.84 5.45 -1.49
CA ILE A 48 1.68 6.39 -0.39
C ILE A 48 2.23 7.75 -0.82
N PRO A 49 1.44 8.83 -0.75
CA PRO A 49 1.89 10.13 -1.20
C PRO A 49 2.69 10.82 -0.10
N LEU A 50 4.01 10.91 -0.30
CA LEU A 50 4.96 11.46 0.67
C LEU A 50 5.51 12.85 0.26
N ILE A 51 6.07 13.57 1.24
CA ILE A 51 6.85 14.83 1.16
C ILE A 51 8.23 14.58 1.76
#